data_AF-A0A7G2SEC9-F1
#
_entry.id   AF-A0A7G2SEC9-F1
#
_cell.length_a   1.000
_cell.length_b   1.000
_cell.length_c   1.000
_cell.angle_alpha   90.00
_cell.angle_beta   90.00
_cell.angle_gamma   90.00
#
_symmetry.space_group_name_H-M   'P 1'
#
loop_
_entity.id
_entity.type
_entity.pdbx_description
1 polymer ?
#
loop_
_entity_poly.entity_id
_entity_poly.type
_entity_poly.pdbx_seq_one_letter_code
_entity_poly.pdbx_strand_id
1 'polypeptide(L)'
;MNIFPPPKFSSKAEWLAKTIHHLAPLLNQASTLTPQSFQHDHILRFHTEDEFYSYTHYRFCFPDLPEPLDYLNINVVLGTAGFLCFDQNDLSGNEPRKNATLCCSSGLSEHHHLKAYLLDHQQVILTHDKILMGQELLIQGSYPYFVVKGEFPNMQFELKLHISKQASWYAKTMVYDHLSLLMQYEGQISTDGEVRSISGLGSFEFARSATPHSLYSQHLEILDKLPIHFATHQVINLDDQTQLLLDRVDLAGKPLLYCAHIRHSGGFCETYSDVAFNIIKYQQHPTLSPFGQYTLLPEQFEWLIYDNNGDVHLKLMAEIHENPKFGHGLGYSAGFSYQGEYAGTLISGKGYLEYVDVVDQNEILEKFCIESSQGLLTPPSTQTSSTIIH
;
A
#
# COMPACT_ATOMS: atom_id res chain seq x y z
N MET A 1 17.04 -6.90 -7.93
CA MET A 1 17.86 -5.69 -7.69
C MET A 1 17.22 -4.55 -8.47
N ASN A 2 17.05 -3.36 -7.88
CA ASN A 2 16.35 -2.25 -8.55
C ASN A 2 17.19 -1.77 -9.74
N ILE A 3 16.54 -1.49 -10.87
CA ILE A 3 17.23 -1.10 -12.12
C ILE A 3 17.89 0.27 -11.99
N PHE A 4 17.23 1.19 -11.30
CA PHE A 4 17.69 2.56 -11.14
C PHE A 4 18.06 2.84 -9.67
N PRO A 5 19.05 3.71 -9.43
CA PRO A 5 19.41 4.08 -8.07
C PRO A 5 18.32 4.95 -7.43
N PRO A 6 18.22 4.95 -6.09
CA PRO A 6 17.42 5.94 -5.39
C PRO A 6 17.95 7.36 -5.63
N PRO A 7 17.12 8.40 -5.40
CA PRO A 7 17.61 9.77 -5.41
C PRO A 7 18.71 9.99 -4.36
N LYS A 8 19.54 11.01 -4.56
CA LYS A 8 20.54 11.40 -3.56
C LYS A 8 19.85 11.92 -2.30
N PHE A 9 20.39 11.61 -1.13
CA PHE A 9 19.84 12.02 0.17
C PHE A 9 20.79 12.98 0.90
N SER A 10 20.26 13.75 1.86
CA SER A 10 21.11 14.56 2.73
C SER A 10 21.91 13.67 3.69
N SER A 11 23.08 14.13 4.16
CA SER A 11 23.88 13.37 5.14
C SER A 11 23.10 13.07 6.42
N LYS A 12 22.11 13.91 6.77
CA LYS A 12 21.22 13.71 7.91
C LYS A 12 20.28 12.53 7.67
N ALA A 13 19.63 12.46 6.50
CA ALA A 13 18.76 11.36 6.13
C ALA A 13 19.52 10.03 6.05
N GLU A 14 20.74 10.03 5.49
CA GLU A 14 21.59 8.84 5.45
C GLU A 14 22.02 8.36 6.85
N TRP A 15 22.37 9.29 7.75
CA TRP A 15 22.72 8.94 9.12
C TRP A 15 21.53 8.36 9.89
N LEU A 16 20.34 8.94 9.71
CA LEU A 16 19.11 8.41 10.28
C LEU A 16 18.81 7.00 9.75
N ALA A 17 18.95 6.79 8.44
CA ALA A 17 18.76 5.47 7.82
C ALA A 17 19.70 4.41 8.38
N LYS A 18 21.00 4.74 8.53
CA LYS A 18 21.97 3.85 9.18
C LYS A 18 21.58 3.52 10.62
N THR A 19 21.10 4.52 11.35
CA THR A 19 20.67 4.35 12.74
C THR A 19 19.47 3.40 12.83
N ILE A 20 18.48 3.56 11.94
CA ILE A 20 17.30 2.67 11.88
C ILE A 20 17.71 1.24 11.54
N HIS A 21 18.61 1.04 10.56
CA HIS A 21 19.12 -0.30 10.23
C HIS A 21 19.76 -1.02 11.43
N HIS A 22 20.44 -0.28 12.31
CA HIS A 22 21.06 -0.86 13.51
C HIS A 22 20.08 -1.07 14.67
N LEU A 23 19.11 -0.17 14.85
CA LEU A 23 18.22 -0.19 16.02
C LEU A 23 16.90 -0.93 15.78
N ALA A 24 16.37 -0.93 14.56
CA ALA A 24 15.09 -1.56 14.25
C ALA A 24 15.04 -3.05 14.63
N PRO A 25 16.06 -3.88 14.35
CA PRO A 25 16.05 -5.29 14.76
C PRO A 25 16.01 -5.50 16.28
N LEU A 26 16.45 -4.52 17.08
CA LEU A 26 16.49 -4.59 18.54
C LEU A 26 15.19 -4.08 19.18
N LEU A 27 14.50 -3.15 18.52
CA LEU A 27 13.33 -2.46 19.06
C LEU A 27 12.01 -2.98 18.49
N ASN A 28 12.04 -3.61 17.32
CA ASN A 28 10.85 -4.10 16.64
C ASN A 28 10.34 -5.39 17.30
N GLN A 29 9.09 -5.36 17.79
CA GLN A 29 8.44 -6.51 18.43
C GLN A 29 7.55 -7.31 17.47
N ALA A 30 7.53 -6.97 16.18
CA ALA A 30 6.65 -7.57 15.18
C ALA A 30 6.66 -9.11 15.19
N SER A 31 7.85 -9.73 15.09
CA SER A 31 7.99 -11.19 15.07
C SER A 31 7.51 -11.87 16.35
N THR A 32 7.53 -11.16 17.48
CA THR A 32 7.04 -11.67 18.77
C THR A 32 5.50 -11.59 18.84
N LEU A 33 4.90 -10.57 18.24
CA LEU A 33 3.47 -10.29 18.34
C LEU A 33 2.64 -10.97 17.25
N THR A 34 3.18 -11.17 16.04
CA THR A 34 2.46 -11.82 14.92
C THR A 34 1.88 -13.20 15.26
N PRO A 35 2.59 -14.10 15.97
CA PRO A 35 2.04 -15.41 16.32
C PRO A 35 0.94 -15.35 17.39
N GLN A 36 0.69 -14.18 18.00
CA GLN A 36 -0.25 -14.02 19.10
C GLN A 36 -1.58 -13.44 18.60
N SER A 37 -2.67 -13.83 19.26
CA SER A 37 -3.97 -13.18 19.07
C SER A 37 -3.87 -11.69 19.39
N PHE A 38 -4.32 -10.83 18.49
CA PHE A 38 -4.34 -9.38 18.65
C PHE A 38 -5.08 -8.97 19.94
N GLN A 39 -4.42 -8.15 20.77
CA GLN A 39 -4.95 -7.59 22.03
C GLN A 39 -4.85 -6.06 22.09
N HIS A 40 -4.59 -5.38 20.97
CA HIS A 40 -4.30 -3.94 20.93
C HIS A 40 -5.49 -3.10 20.43
N ASP A 41 -6.73 -3.55 20.70
CA ASP A 41 -7.98 -2.96 20.20
C ASP A 41 -8.07 -1.43 20.38
N HIS A 42 -7.47 -0.91 21.46
CA HIS A 42 -7.43 0.52 21.76
C HIS A 42 -6.70 1.37 20.71
N ILE A 43 -5.73 0.81 19.97
CA ILE A 43 -4.98 1.56 18.95
C ILE A 43 -5.77 1.75 17.66
N LEU A 44 -6.78 0.90 17.42
CA LEU A 44 -7.61 0.90 16.20
C LEU A 44 -8.81 1.85 16.28
N ARG A 45 -8.97 2.55 17.40
CA ARG A 45 -9.95 3.65 17.50
C ARG A 45 -9.47 4.79 16.62
N PHE A 46 -10.40 5.45 15.93
CA PHE A 46 -10.03 6.58 15.09
C PHE A 46 -9.53 7.73 15.95
N HIS A 47 -8.24 8.05 15.80
CA HIS A 47 -7.58 9.14 16.51
C HIS A 47 -7.95 10.47 15.86
N THR A 48 -8.61 11.35 16.63
CA THR A 48 -9.08 12.65 16.14
C THR A 48 -8.01 13.74 16.29
N GLU A 49 -7.23 13.70 17.39
CA GLU A 49 -6.19 14.68 17.72
C GLU A 49 -5.11 14.03 18.60
N ASP A 50 -4.16 13.31 18.00
CA ASP A 50 -3.01 12.75 18.74
C ASP A 50 -1.80 13.72 18.67
N GLU A 51 -1.30 14.12 19.83
CA GLU A 51 -0.13 15.01 19.91
C GLU A 51 1.17 14.28 19.54
N PHE A 52 1.26 12.98 19.83
CA PHE A 52 2.47 12.20 19.62
C PHE A 52 2.55 11.64 18.20
N TYR A 53 1.45 11.03 17.73
CA TYR A 53 1.34 10.46 16.38
C TYR A 53 0.83 11.51 15.39
N SER A 54 1.70 11.95 14.48
CA SER A 54 1.40 12.92 13.41
C SER A 54 0.94 12.28 12.11
N TYR A 55 0.93 10.94 12.04
CA TYR A 55 0.54 10.16 10.89
C TYR A 55 -0.28 8.95 11.33
N THR A 56 -1.38 8.68 10.64
CA THR A 56 -2.15 7.44 10.77
C THR A 56 -2.67 7.03 9.40
N HIS A 57 -2.66 5.73 9.06
CA HIS A 57 -3.38 5.22 7.90
C HIS A 57 -4.37 4.13 8.31
N TYR A 58 -5.45 4.04 7.55
CA TYR A 58 -6.44 2.96 7.59
C TYR A 58 -6.64 2.47 6.16
N ARG A 59 -6.33 1.19 5.91
CA ARG A 59 -6.53 0.58 4.59
C ARG A 59 -7.47 -0.61 4.67
N PHE A 60 -8.35 -0.73 3.69
CA PHE A 60 -9.22 -1.88 3.48
C PHE A 60 -8.95 -2.41 2.08
N CYS A 61 -8.47 -3.65 1.99
CA CYS A 61 -8.13 -4.31 0.74
C CYS A 61 -8.98 -5.57 0.55
N PHE A 62 -9.56 -5.69 -0.63
CA PHE A 62 -10.38 -6.80 -1.10
C PHE A 62 -9.73 -7.34 -2.38
N PRO A 63 -8.84 -8.35 -2.29
CA PRO A 63 -7.88 -8.66 -3.36
C PRO A 63 -8.40 -9.57 -4.48
N ASP A 64 -9.57 -10.19 -4.30
CA ASP A 64 -10.12 -11.21 -5.20
C ASP A 64 -11.64 -10.99 -5.36
N LEU A 65 -12.00 -9.89 -6.02
CA LEU A 65 -13.38 -9.56 -6.35
C LEU A 65 -13.78 -10.14 -7.71
N PRO A 66 -15.07 -10.49 -7.90
CA PRO A 66 -15.55 -10.95 -9.20
C PRO A 66 -15.26 -9.94 -10.31
N GLU A 67 -14.96 -10.45 -11.50
CA GLU A 67 -14.79 -9.62 -12.69
C GLU A 67 -16.02 -8.73 -12.93
N PRO A 68 -15.82 -7.47 -13.36
CA PRO A 68 -14.56 -6.91 -13.83
C PRO A 68 -13.81 -6.09 -12.76
N LEU A 69 -14.15 -6.24 -11.48
CA LEU A 69 -13.57 -5.41 -10.42
C LEU A 69 -12.15 -5.84 -10.05
N ASP A 70 -11.91 -7.15 -10.02
CA ASP A 70 -10.66 -7.84 -9.65
C ASP A 70 -10.19 -7.59 -8.21
N TYR A 71 -10.14 -6.33 -7.79
CA TYR A 71 -9.89 -5.92 -6.42
C TYR A 71 -10.66 -4.65 -6.06
N LEU A 72 -10.72 -4.32 -4.77
CA LEU A 72 -11.06 -2.99 -4.27
C LEU A 72 -10.05 -2.62 -3.19
N ASN A 73 -9.51 -1.40 -3.27
CA ASN A 73 -8.65 -0.84 -2.24
C ASN A 73 -9.19 0.52 -1.80
N ILE A 74 -9.25 0.73 -0.49
CA ILE A 74 -9.64 1.99 0.14
C ILE A 74 -8.54 2.33 1.14
N ASN A 75 -7.86 3.45 0.93
CA ASN A 75 -6.80 3.93 1.81
C ASN A 75 -7.12 5.35 2.27
N VAL A 76 -7.21 5.54 3.59
CA VAL A 76 -7.32 6.84 4.23
C VAL A 76 -6.05 7.11 5.01
N VAL A 77 -5.36 8.19 4.67
CA VAL A 77 -4.19 8.68 5.38
C VAL A 77 -4.55 9.98 6.08
N LEU A 78 -4.24 10.07 7.37
CA LEU A 78 -4.37 11.28 8.18
C LEU A 78 -2.96 11.75 8.55
N GLY A 79 -2.64 13.01 8.26
CA GLY A 79 -1.31 13.57 8.42
C GLY A 79 -0.34 13.19 7.29
N THR A 80 0.96 13.27 7.58
CA THR A 80 2.05 13.01 6.61
C THR A 80 3.14 12.18 7.26
N ALA A 81 3.63 11.15 6.57
CA ALA A 81 4.53 10.14 7.13
C ALA A 81 5.96 10.65 7.34
N GLY A 82 6.42 11.61 6.54
CA GLY A 82 7.84 11.99 6.48
C GLY A 82 8.67 10.97 5.68
N PHE A 83 8.03 10.07 4.92
CA PHE A 83 8.68 8.99 4.17
C PHE A 83 8.72 9.34 2.69
N LEU A 84 9.87 9.15 2.05
CA LEU A 84 10.03 9.51 0.63
C LEU A 84 8.98 8.82 -0.26
N CYS A 85 8.73 7.53 -0.08
CA CYS A 85 7.79 6.76 -0.90
C CYS A 85 6.31 7.13 -0.71
N PHE A 86 5.93 7.77 0.41
CA PHE A 86 4.51 7.98 0.74
C PHE A 86 4.06 9.44 0.80
N ASP A 87 4.98 10.37 1.00
CA ASP A 87 4.62 11.79 1.14
C ASP A 87 4.33 12.44 -0.22
N GLN A 88 3.04 12.67 -0.50
CA GLN A 88 2.53 13.37 -1.68
C GLN A 88 2.43 14.89 -1.43
N ASN A 89 3.56 15.57 -1.34
CA ASN A 89 3.61 17.01 -1.02
C ASN A 89 2.79 17.86 -2.02
N ASP A 90 2.79 17.49 -3.31
CA ASP A 90 2.06 18.20 -4.38
C ASP A 90 0.53 18.13 -4.24
N LEU A 91 0.03 17.10 -3.53
CA LEU A 91 -1.40 16.94 -3.23
C LEU A 91 -1.78 17.58 -1.89
N SER A 92 -0.82 17.72 -0.99
CA SER A 92 -1.05 18.09 0.41
C SER A 92 -1.12 19.60 0.60
N GLY A 93 -1.95 20.06 1.54
CA GLY A 93 -1.96 21.46 1.97
C GLY A 93 -0.65 21.87 2.68
N ASN A 94 -0.53 23.16 3.02
CA ASN A 94 0.68 23.71 3.66
C ASN A 94 0.99 23.16 5.07
N GLU A 95 0.02 22.53 5.73
CA GLU A 95 0.15 21.99 7.09
C GLU A 95 0.10 20.45 7.05
N PRO A 96 1.25 19.74 7.08
CA PRO A 96 1.32 18.29 6.88
C PRO A 96 0.47 17.49 7.87
N ARG A 97 0.34 17.97 9.11
CA ARG A 97 -0.50 17.36 10.16
C ARG A 97 -2.00 17.47 9.90
N LYS A 98 -2.43 18.49 9.16
CA LYS A 98 -3.84 18.71 8.85
C LYS A 98 -4.26 18.11 7.51
N ASN A 99 -3.33 17.49 6.79
CA ASN A 99 -3.66 16.83 5.54
C ASN A 99 -4.43 15.53 5.82
N ALA A 100 -5.38 15.21 4.96
CA ALA A 100 -5.97 13.89 4.88
C ALA A 100 -6.09 13.48 3.41
N THR A 101 -5.72 12.25 3.08
CA THR A 101 -5.78 11.76 1.70
C THR A 101 -6.67 10.53 1.62
N LEU A 102 -7.58 10.52 0.66
CA LEU A 102 -8.37 9.37 0.27
C LEU A 102 -7.84 8.86 -1.07
N CYS A 103 -7.44 7.59 -1.09
CA CYS A 103 -7.21 6.84 -2.31
C CYS A 103 -8.21 5.68 -2.36
N CYS A 104 -8.96 5.55 -3.46
CA CYS A 104 -9.84 4.43 -3.74
C CYS A 104 -9.58 3.94 -5.17
N SER A 105 -9.45 2.63 -5.35
CA SER A 105 -9.13 2.05 -6.67
C SER A 105 -9.68 0.63 -6.80
N SER A 106 -10.05 0.25 -8.03
CA SER A 106 -10.31 -1.14 -8.44
C SER A 106 -9.63 -1.44 -9.78
N GLY A 107 -9.76 -2.67 -10.29
CA GLY A 107 -9.20 -3.07 -11.59
C GLY A 107 -9.85 -2.41 -12.80
N LEU A 108 -10.99 -1.76 -12.61
CA LEU A 108 -11.66 -0.99 -13.64
C LEU A 108 -10.95 0.34 -13.89
N SER A 109 -10.74 0.68 -15.17
CA SER A 109 -9.86 1.80 -15.51
C SER A 109 -10.35 3.15 -15.01
N GLU A 110 -11.67 3.36 -15.03
CA GLU A 110 -12.36 4.57 -14.59
C GLU A 110 -12.55 4.64 -13.07
N HIS A 111 -12.27 3.55 -12.35
CA HIS A 111 -12.49 3.44 -10.90
C HIS A 111 -11.22 3.76 -10.14
N HIS A 112 -10.90 5.05 -10.16
CA HIS A 112 -9.75 5.57 -9.44
C HIS A 112 -10.07 6.96 -8.88
N HIS A 113 -9.90 7.11 -7.57
CA HIS A 113 -10.11 8.35 -6.86
C HIS A 113 -8.91 8.63 -5.96
N LEU A 114 -8.23 9.74 -6.20
CA LEU A 114 -7.17 10.26 -5.33
C LEU A 114 -7.50 11.72 -5.02
N LYS A 115 -7.68 12.03 -3.74
CA LYS A 115 -8.05 13.38 -3.30
C LYS A 115 -7.50 13.69 -1.92
N ALA A 116 -6.97 14.89 -1.76
CA ALA A 116 -6.64 15.45 -0.46
C ALA A 116 -7.76 16.33 0.09
N TYR A 117 -7.81 16.37 1.41
CA TYR A 117 -8.72 17.14 2.23
C TYR A 117 -7.91 17.79 3.36
N LEU A 118 -8.48 18.82 3.97
CA LEU A 118 -7.98 19.38 5.22
C LEU A 118 -8.84 18.87 6.37
N LEU A 119 -8.20 18.37 7.44
CA LEU A 119 -8.87 17.79 8.60
C LEU A 119 -9.78 18.78 9.34
N ASP A 120 -9.47 20.07 9.29
CA ASP A 120 -10.26 21.15 9.91
C ASP A 120 -11.39 21.68 8.99
N HIS A 121 -11.55 21.10 7.80
CA HIS A 121 -12.59 21.48 6.85
C HIS A 121 -13.89 20.70 7.06
N GLN A 122 -15.03 21.31 6.75
CA GLN A 122 -16.38 20.72 6.93
C GLN A 122 -16.62 19.43 6.13
N GLN A 123 -15.77 19.14 5.15
CA GLN A 123 -15.83 17.92 4.35
C GLN A 123 -15.25 16.71 5.07
N VAL A 124 -14.50 16.88 6.16
CA VAL A 124 -13.98 15.76 6.95
C VAL A 124 -14.72 15.71 8.27
N ILE A 125 -15.26 14.54 8.62
CA ILE A 125 -15.78 14.27 9.96
C ILE A 125 -15.00 13.11 10.54
N LEU A 126 -14.28 13.39 11.62
CA LEU A 126 -13.48 12.40 12.34
C LEU A 126 -13.98 12.33 13.78
N THR A 127 -14.52 11.18 14.16
CA THR A 127 -14.86 10.82 15.56
C THR A 127 -14.28 9.46 15.85
N HIS A 128 -14.28 9.05 17.13
CA HIS A 128 -13.73 7.76 17.57
C HIS A 128 -14.27 6.51 16.84
N ASP A 129 -15.44 6.64 16.23
CA ASP A 129 -16.21 5.58 15.57
C ASP A 129 -16.64 5.94 14.14
N LYS A 130 -16.18 7.07 13.59
CA LYS A 130 -16.55 7.52 12.24
C LYS A 130 -15.42 8.28 11.55
N ILE A 131 -15.20 7.95 10.29
CA ILE A 131 -14.47 8.77 9.31
C ILE A 131 -15.43 9.06 8.15
N LEU A 132 -15.69 10.33 7.86
CA LEU A 132 -16.33 10.77 6.63
C LEU A 132 -15.32 11.61 5.84
N MET A 133 -15.08 11.24 4.58
CA MET A 133 -14.24 11.98 3.64
C MET A 133 -15.12 12.50 2.51
N GLY A 134 -15.44 13.80 2.57
CA GLY A 134 -16.34 14.50 1.67
C GLY A 134 -17.73 13.87 1.60
N GLN A 135 -18.18 13.60 0.37
CA GLN A 135 -19.40 12.83 0.09
C GLN A 135 -19.06 11.41 -0.38
N GLU A 136 -17.77 11.12 -0.56
CA GLU A 136 -17.29 9.96 -1.28
C GLU A 136 -17.13 8.72 -0.41
N LEU A 137 -16.68 8.87 0.85
CA LEU A 137 -16.40 7.72 1.71
C LEU A 137 -16.90 7.93 3.14
N LEU A 138 -17.59 6.92 3.65
CA LEU A 138 -17.99 6.77 5.05
C LEU A 138 -17.43 5.47 5.61
N ILE A 139 -16.65 5.56 6.69
CA ILE A 139 -16.26 4.44 7.53
C ILE A 139 -16.91 4.65 8.89
N GLN A 140 -17.68 3.67 9.38
CA GLN A 140 -18.32 3.73 10.69
C GLN A 140 -18.14 2.44 11.48
N GLY A 141 -18.11 2.56 12.80
CA GLY A 141 -18.02 1.43 13.71
C GLY A 141 -16.72 1.46 14.51
N SER A 142 -16.43 0.34 15.15
CA SER A 142 -15.29 0.17 16.04
C SER A 142 -14.87 -1.29 16.02
N TYR A 143 -13.59 -1.56 16.17
CA TYR A 143 -13.07 -2.92 16.21
C TYR A 143 -13.91 -3.83 17.15
N PRO A 144 -14.36 -5.02 16.69
CA PRO A 144 -14.01 -5.68 15.43
C PRO A 144 -14.99 -5.43 14.26
N TYR A 145 -15.97 -4.54 14.40
CA TYR A 145 -17.05 -4.36 13.41
C TYR A 145 -17.06 -2.99 12.78
N PHE A 146 -17.00 -2.95 11.44
CA PHE A 146 -17.07 -1.71 10.67
C PHE A 146 -18.08 -1.83 9.53
N VAL A 147 -18.62 -0.69 9.12
CA VAL A 147 -19.37 -0.52 7.88
C VAL A 147 -18.62 0.50 7.05
N VAL A 148 -18.33 0.15 5.80
CA VAL A 148 -17.61 1.00 4.85
C VAL A 148 -18.53 1.24 3.65
N LYS A 149 -18.84 2.51 3.39
CA LYS A 149 -19.69 2.94 2.27
C LYS A 149 -18.93 3.89 1.36
N GLY A 150 -18.99 3.62 0.06
CA GLY A 150 -18.38 4.45 -0.97
C GLY A 150 -19.41 4.93 -1.97
N GLU A 151 -19.31 6.20 -2.36
CA GLU A 151 -20.17 6.88 -3.32
C GLU A 151 -19.30 7.59 -4.36
N PHE A 152 -18.86 6.86 -5.38
CA PHE A 152 -18.04 7.37 -6.48
C PHE A 152 -18.86 7.39 -7.78
N PRO A 153 -18.54 8.27 -8.76
CA PRO A 153 -19.36 8.49 -9.96
C PRO A 153 -19.82 7.24 -10.70
N ASN A 154 -19.02 6.16 -10.74
CA ASN A 154 -19.33 4.90 -11.42
C ASN A 154 -19.26 3.67 -10.50
N MET A 155 -19.05 3.87 -9.20
CA MET A 155 -18.89 2.80 -8.22
C MET A 155 -19.48 3.18 -6.88
N GLN A 156 -20.43 2.39 -6.40
CA GLN A 156 -20.98 2.52 -5.06
C GLN A 156 -20.82 1.20 -4.32
N PHE A 157 -20.58 1.24 -3.03
CA PHE A 157 -20.55 0.01 -2.24
C PHE A 157 -20.99 0.26 -0.81
N GLU A 158 -21.51 -0.78 -0.19
CA GLU A 158 -21.74 -0.85 1.25
C GLU A 158 -21.30 -2.23 1.74
N LEU A 159 -20.23 -2.24 2.54
CA LEU A 159 -19.58 -3.46 3.03
C LEU A 159 -19.62 -3.47 4.55
N LYS A 160 -20.08 -4.58 5.12
CA LYS A 160 -19.96 -4.90 6.54
C LYS A 160 -18.71 -5.73 6.74
N LEU A 161 -17.92 -5.34 7.72
CA LEU A 161 -16.60 -5.90 7.97
C LEU A 161 -16.57 -6.51 9.37
N HIS A 162 -15.98 -7.70 9.47
CA HIS A 162 -15.63 -8.34 10.71
C HIS A 162 -14.12 -8.59 10.72
N ILE A 163 -13.40 -7.82 11.53
CA ILE A 163 -11.95 -7.88 11.63
C ILE A 163 -11.57 -8.89 12.72
N SER A 164 -10.80 -9.90 12.35
CA SER A 164 -10.40 -10.97 13.26
C SER A 164 -9.34 -10.51 14.28
N LYS A 165 -8.90 -11.43 15.13
CA LYS A 165 -7.72 -11.25 15.99
C LYS A 165 -6.42 -11.71 15.34
N GLN A 166 -6.44 -12.15 14.09
CA GLN A 166 -5.24 -12.63 13.41
C GLN A 166 -4.45 -11.46 12.81
N ALA A 167 -3.44 -10.99 13.55
CA ALA A 167 -2.56 -9.92 13.12
C ALA A 167 -1.33 -10.45 12.38
N SER A 168 -0.84 -9.65 11.45
CA SER A 168 0.52 -9.68 10.90
C SER A 168 1.14 -8.33 11.20
N TRP A 169 2.09 -8.29 12.13
CA TRP A 169 2.83 -7.06 12.44
C TRP A 169 4.00 -6.94 11.47
N TYR A 170 4.11 -5.78 10.82
CA TYR A 170 5.27 -5.41 10.01
C TYR A 170 6.28 -4.64 10.88
N ALA A 171 5.77 -3.77 11.74
CA ALA A 171 6.56 -3.05 12.72
C ALA A 171 5.76 -2.79 14.01
N LYS A 172 6.41 -3.02 15.15
CA LYS A 172 5.95 -2.56 16.45
C LYS A 172 7.12 -1.96 17.22
N THR A 173 7.13 -0.64 17.36
CA THR A 173 8.12 0.11 18.16
C THR A 173 7.40 1.09 19.10
N MET A 174 8.13 1.96 19.78
CA MET A 174 7.51 3.04 20.59
C MET A 174 6.94 4.19 19.74
N VAL A 175 7.45 4.38 18.52
CA VAL A 175 7.13 5.53 17.66
C VAL A 175 6.40 5.14 16.38
N TYR A 176 6.32 3.84 16.08
CA TYR A 176 5.75 3.33 14.85
C TYR A 176 5.08 1.98 15.09
N ASP A 177 3.79 1.93 14.75
CA ASP A 177 2.99 0.71 14.69
C ASP A 177 2.56 0.53 13.23
N HIS A 178 2.72 -0.68 12.69
CA HIS A 178 2.23 -1.05 11.36
C HIS A 178 1.88 -2.54 11.34
N LEU A 179 0.62 -2.82 11.03
CA LEU A 179 0.06 -4.17 11.08
C LEU A 179 -1.08 -4.33 10.06
N SER A 180 -1.32 -5.57 9.69
CA SER A 180 -2.51 -5.99 8.94
C SER A 180 -3.29 -7.04 9.75
N LEU A 181 -4.62 -6.94 9.75
CA LEU A 181 -5.53 -7.91 10.35
C LEU A 181 -6.34 -8.61 9.26
N LEU A 182 -6.49 -9.93 9.38
CA LEU A 182 -7.40 -10.69 8.52
C LEU A 182 -8.83 -10.24 8.78
N MET A 183 -9.57 -9.96 7.70
CA MET A 183 -10.91 -9.42 7.74
C MET A 183 -11.85 -10.29 6.90
N GLN A 184 -13.07 -10.49 7.38
CA GLN A 184 -14.18 -11.01 6.59
C GLN A 184 -15.10 -9.86 6.19
N TYR A 185 -15.66 -9.93 4.99
CA TYR A 185 -16.63 -8.94 4.54
C TYR A 185 -17.84 -9.59 3.89
N GLU A 186 -18.96 -8.87 3.96
CA GLU A 186 -20.17 -9.12 3.17
C GLU A 186 -20.81 -7.79 2.79
N GLY A 187 -21.48 -7.72 1.65
CA GLY A 187 -22.18 -6.52 1.25
C GLY A 187 -22.51 -6.47 -0.22
N GLN A 188 -22.65 -5.27 -0.74
CA GLN A 188 -23.00 -5.03 -2.13
C GLN A 188 -22.08 -4.00 -2.76
N ILE A 189 -21.79 -4.20 -4.04
CA ILE A 189 -21.13 -3.24 -4.90
C ILE A 189 -22.00 -3.01 -6.13
N SER A 190 -22.13 -1.75 -6.53
CA SER A 190 -22.82 -1.29 -7.72
C SER A 190 -21.79 -0.67 -8.66
N THR A 191 -21.67 -1.22 -9.87
CA THR A 191 -20.80 -0.69 -10.93
C THR A 191 -21.63 -0.50 -12.19
N ASP A 192 -21.58 0.68 -12.79
CA ASP A 192 -22.35 1.00 -14.01
C ASP A 192 -23.86 0.65 -13.92
N GLY A 193 -24.42 0.73 -12.70
CA GLY A 193 -25.83 0.41 -12.41
C GLY A 193 -26.11 -1.07 -12.12
N GLU A 194 -25.14 -1.96 -12.25
CA GLU A 194 -25.27 -3.37 -11.88
C GLU A 194 -24.90 -3.59 -10.41
N VAL A 195 -25.86 -4.05 -9.61
CA VAL A 195 -25.65 -4.37 -8.19
C VAL A 195 -25.31 -5.84 -8.02
N ARG A 196 -24.25 -6.14 -7.28
CA ARG A 196 -23.76 -7.49 -7.00
C ARG A 196 -23.53 -7.68 -5.51
N SER A 197 -23.98 -8.80 -4.98
CA SER A 197 -23.62 -9.22 -3.62
C SER A 197 -22.23 -9.82 -3.62
N ILE A 198 -21.40 -9.41 -2.66
CA ILE A 198 -20.02 -9.89 -2.51
C ILE A 198 -19.75 -10.27 -1.06
N SER A 199 -18.90 -11.26 -0.87
CA SER A 199 -18.39 -11.68 0.44
C SER A 199 -17.07 -12.40 0.27
N GLY A 200 -16.22 -12.38 1.30
CA GLY A 200 -14.95 -13.10 1.26
C GLY A 200 -13.96 -12.66 2.32
N LEU A 201 -12.69 -12.97 2.08
CA LEU A 201 -11.56 -12.51 2.88
C LEU A 201 -10.96 -11.23 2.32
N GLY A 202 -10.59 -10.32 3.21
CA GLY A 202 -9.86 -9.09 2.91
C GLY A 202 -8.81 -8.81 3.98
N SER A 203 -8.16 -7.67 3.85
CA SER A 203 -7.18 -7.17 4.81
C SER A 203 -7.57 -5.79 5.31
N PHE A 204 -7.53 -5.62 6.63
CA PHE A 204 -7.54 -4.30 7.26
C PHE A 204 -6.12 -3.96 7.70
N GLU A 205 -5.55 -2.89 7.13
CA GLU A 205 -4.23 -2.40 7.51
C GLU A 205 -4.34 -1.13 8.35
N PHE A 206 -3.48 -1.05 9.35
CA PHE A 206 -3.34 0.09 10.23
C PHE A 206 -1.87 0.41 10.42
N ALA A 207 -1.53 1.68 10.30
CA ALA A 207 -0.28 2.20 10.84
C ALA A 207 -0.47 3.56 11.48
N ARG A 208 0.42 3.86 12.42
CA ARG A 208 0.60 5.21 12.97
C ARG A 208 2.06 5.45 13.26
N SER A 209 2.49 6.70 13.09
CA SER A 209 3.89 7.09 13.30
C SER A 209 4.00 8.43 14.00
N ALA A 210 4.91 8.53 14.96
CA ALA A 210 5.46 9.80 15.39
C ALA A 210 6.49 10.22 14.32
N THR A 211 6.16 11.24 13.54
CA THR A 211 6.99 11.71 12.43
C THR A 211 7.63 13.05 12.81
N PRO A 212 8.60 13.58 12.03
CA PRO A 212 9.12 14.92 12.25
C PRO A 212 8.01 15.99 12.31
N HIS A 213 6.87 15.74 11.66
CA HIS A 213 5.71 16.63 11.70
C HIS A 213 5.04 16.70 13.08
N SER A 214 5.43 15.88 14.06
CA SER A 214 5.11 16.11 15.47
C SER A 214 5.79 17.33 16.09
N LEU A 215 6.85 17.83 15.45
CA LEU A 215 7.61 19.00 15.90
C LEU A 215 7.63 20.13 14.86
N TYR A 216 7.49 19.80 13.58
CA TYR A 216 7.61 20.75 12.47
C TYR A 216 6.28 20.90 11.71
N SER A 217 5.85 22.13 11.47
CA SER A 217 4.61 22.45 10.75
C SER A 217 4.75 22.54 9.23
N GLN A 218 5.97 22.44 8.72
CA GLN A 218 6.27 22.52 7.28
C GLN A 218 6.58 21.14 6.70
N HIS A 219 6.34 20.99 5.40
CA HIS A 219 6.77 19.82 4.64
C HIS A 219 8.29 19.65 4.71
N LEU A 220 8.73 18.40 4.76
CA LEU A 220 10.14 18.09 4.60
C LEU A 220 10.51 18.20 3.12
N GLU A 221 11.67 18.78 2.85
CA GLU A 221 12.32 18.67 1.54
C GLU A 221 12.59 17.20 1.22
N ILE A 222 12.55 16.85 -0.08
CA ILE A 222 12.75 15.48 -0.57
C ILE A 222 14.02 14.83 0.03
N LEU A 223 15.11 15.61 0.10
CA LEU A 223 16.41 15.14 0.57
C LEU A 223 16.46 14.84 2.07
N ASP A 224 15.50 15.37 2.85
CA ASP A 224 15.43 15.24 4.31
C ASP A 224 14.35 14.27 4.78
N LYS A 225 13.54 13.73 3.87
CA LYS A 225 12.59 12.64 4.15
C LYS A 225 13.33 11.37 4.54
N LEU A 226 12.67 10.50 5.31
CA LEU A 226 13.18 9.16 5.58
C LEU A 226 13.32 8.41 4.25
N PRO A 227 14.51 7.87 3.90
CA PRO A 227 14.82 7.39 2.56
C PRO A 227 14.27 5.98 2.27
N ILE A 228 13.01 5.74 2.64
CA ILE A 228 12.25 4.59 2.15
C ILE A 228 11.84 4.94 0.72
N HIS A 229 12.47 4.28 -0.24
CA HIS A 229 12.36 4.61 -1.66
C HIS A 229 11.72 3.49 -2.45
N PHE A 230 11.82 2.25 -1.97
CA PHE A 230 11.18 1.10 -2.56
C PHE A 230 10.28 0.42 -1.53
N ALA A 231 9.04 0.19 -1.89
CA ALA A 231 8.08 -0.58 -1.11
C ALA A 231 7.17 -1.35 -2.06
N THR A 232 6.95 -2.63 -1.78
CA THR A 232 5.92 -3.40 -2.48
C THR A 232 5.21 -4.32 -1.49
N HIS A 233 3.90 -4.40 -1.66
CA HIS A 233 3.01 -5.17 -0.82
C HIS A 233 2.03 -5.96 -1.70
N GLN A 234 1.77 -7.22 -1.36
CA GLN A 234 0.73 -8.01 -2.01
C GLN A 234 -0.21 -8.64 -1.00
N VAL A 235 -1.49 -8.66 -1.35
CA VAL A 235 -2.54 -9.36 -0.61
C VAL A 235 -3.15 -10.41 -1.54
N ILE A 236 -3.15 -11.66 -1.11
CA ILE A 236 -3.64 -12.79 -1.91
C ILE A 236 -4.50 -13.69 -1.03
N ASN A 237 -5.73 -13.96 -1.46
CA ASN A 237 -6.50 -15.06 -0.88
C ASN A 237 -6.06 -16.35 -1.59
N LEU A 238 -5.47 -17.29 -0.85
CA LEU A 238 -5.10 -18.60 -1.39
C LEU A 238 -6.32 -19.52 -1.50
N ASP A 239 -7.26 -19.35 -0.57
CA ASP A 239 -8.57 -19.98 -0.53
C ASP A 239 -9.52 -19.16 0.38
N ASP A 240 -10.72 -19.66 0.66
CA ASP A 240 -11.73 -19.00 1.48
C ASP A 240 -11.35 -18.80 2.96
N GLN A 241 -10.26 -19.42 3.43
CA GLN A 241 -9.81 -19.45 4.82
C GLN A 241 -8.35 -19.02 5.00
N THR A 242 -7.57 -18.96 3.92
CA THR A 242 -6.12 -18.72 3.95
C THR A 242 -5.74 -17.50 3.13
N GLN A 243 -4.99 -16.58 3.73
CA GLN A 243 -4.52 -15.36 3.09
C GLN A 243 -3.01 -15.19 3.21
N LEU A 244 -2.36 -14.92 2.09
CA LEU A 244 -0.95 -14.62 1.98
C LEU A 244 -0.73 -13.10 1.88
N LEU A 245 0.19 -12.59 2.69
CA LEU A 245 0.75 -11.26 2.60
C LEU A 245 2.22 -11.34 2.25
N LEU A 246 2.69 -10.46 1.37
CA LEU A 246 4.07 -10.38 0.93
C LEU A 246 4.51 -8.93 0.99
N ASP A 247 5.66 -8.68 1.61
CA ASP A 247 6.13 -7.33 1.88
C ASP A 247 7.63 -7.22 1.64
N ARG A 248 8.01 -6.17 0.91
CA ARG A 248 9.40 -5.74 0.78
C ARG A 248 9.48 -4.23 0.93
N VAL A 249 10.39 -3.77 1.79
CA VAL A 249 10.70 -2.36 2.00
C VAL A 249 12.22 -2.17 2.02
N ASP A 250 12.71 -1.21 1.23
CA ASP A 250 14.12 -0.82 1.22
C ASP A 250 14.33 0.61 1.75
N LEU A 251 15.27 0.75 2.67
CA LEU A 251 15.69 2.00 3.30
C LEU A 251 17.11 2.36 2.86
N ALA A 252 17.27 3.50 2.18
CA ALA A 252 18.55 3.99 1.65
C ALA A 252 19.30 2.93 0.81
N GLY A 253 18.59 2.32 -0.15
CA GLY A 253 19.13 1.29 -1.04
C GLY A 253 19.41 -0.08 -0.40
N LYS A 254 18.99 -0.30 0.85
CA LYS A 254 19.23 -1.55 1.58
C LYS A 254 17.94 -2.17 2.11
N PRO A 255 17.84 -3.51 2.15
CA PRO A 255 16.72 -4.21 2.77
C PRO A 255 16.42 -3.75 4.19
N LEU A 256 15.18 -3.36 4.47
CA LEU A 256 14.68 -3.06 5.81
C LEU A 256 13.69 -4.12 6.31
N LEU A 257 12.72 -4.51 5.47
CA LEU A 257 11.71 -5.52 5.78
C LEU A 257 11.46 -6.39 4.57
N TYR A 258 11.64 -7.70 4.71
CA TYR A 258 11.36 -8.72 3.70
C TYR A 258 10.63 -9.82 4.45
N CYS A 259 9.33 -9.96 4.22
CA CYS A 259 8.57 -10.98 4.91
C CYS A 259 7.38 -11.50 4.11
N ALA A 260 6.97 -12.70 4.47
CA ALA A 260 5.69 -13.27 4.09
C ALA A 260 4.91 -13.69 5.33
N HIS A 261 3.60 -13.49 5.29
CA HIS A 261 2.68 -13.99 6.31
C HIS A 261 1.60 -14.85 5.67
N ILE A 262 1.43 -16.08 6.14
CA ILE A 262 0.32 -16.94 5.75
C ILE A 262 -0.65 -17.02 6.93
N ARG A 263 -1.75 -16.29 6.82
CA ARG A 263 -2.78 -16.18 7.85
C ARG A 263 -3.94 -17.12 7.56
N HIS A 264 -4.41 -17.78 8.61
CA HIS A 264 -5.55 -18.68 8.57
C HIS A 264 -6.68 -18.12 9.42
N SER A 265 -7.92 -18.22 8.95
CA SER A 265 -9.13 -17.79 9.66
C SER A 265 -9.29 -18.46 11.04
N GLY A 266 -8.67 -19.63 11.23
CA GLY A 266 -8.61 -20.37 12.50
C GLY A 266 -7.71 -19.74 13.58
N GLY A 267 -7.02 -18.64 13.29
CA GLY A 267 -6.18 -17.93 14.27
C GLY A 267 -4.72 -18.40 14.32
N PHE A 268 -4.24 -19.00 13.23
CA PHE A 268 -2.83 -19.33 13.03
C PHE A 268 -2.21 -18.40 11.98
N CYS A 269 -0.96 -18.00 12.18
CA CYS A 269 -0.18 -17.23 11.20
C CYS A 269 1.25 -17.74 11.14
N GLU A 270 1.65 -18.12 9.94
CA GLU A 270 3.03 -18.47 9.62
C GLU A 270 3.76 -17.21 9.21
N THR A 271 5.00 -17.06 9.67
CA THR A 271 5.84 -15.89 9.37
C THR A 271 7.15 -16.34 8.79
N TYR A 272 7.49 -15.81 7.62
CA TYR A 272 8.73 -16.11 6.91
C TYR A 272 9.51 -14.82 6.68
N SER A 273 10.83 -14.88 6.89
CA SER A 273 11.76 -13.77 6.64
C SER A 273 12.83 -14.11 5.61
N ASP A 274 13.01 -15.39 5.31
CA ASP A 274 13.80 -15.84 4.16
C ASP A 274 12.89 -15.87 2.93
N VAL A 275 12.80 -14.72 2.28
CA VAL A 275 11.95 -14.49 1.11
C VAL A 275 12.71 -13.72 0.04
N ALA A 276 12.42 -14.03 -1.22
CA ALA A 276 12.99 -13.32 -2.37
C ALA A 276 11.89 -12.76 -3.25
N PHE A 277 12.04 -11.47 -3.61
CA PHE A 277 11.21 -10.79 -4.59
C PHE A 277 12.04 -10.41 -5.81
N ASN A 278 11.62 -10.90 -6.97
CA ASN A 278 12.28 -10.64 -8.24
C ASN A 278 11.31 -10.05 -9.25
N ILE A 279 11.70 -8.96 -9.90
CA ILE A 279 10.97 -8.50 -11.08
C ILE A 279 11.54 -9.26 -12.28
N ILE A 280 10.67 -9.99 -12.96
CA ILE A 280 11.02 -10.83 -14.11
C ILE A 280 10.99 -10.01 -15.39
N LYS A 281 10.01 -9.12 -15.49
CA LYS A 281 9.82 -8.24 -16.64
C LYS A 281 9.24 -6.90 -16.19
N TYR A 282 9.81 -5.82 -16.71
CA TYR A 282 9.27 -4.47 -16.58
C TYR A 282 8.48 -4.08 -17.82
N GLN A 283 7.63 -3.06 -17.67
CA GLN A 283 6.98 -2.40 -18.79
C GLN A 283 7.98 -1.85 -19.79
N GLN A 284 7.58 -1.76 -21.05
CA GLN A 284 8.43 -1.23 -22.12
C GLN A 284 8.79 0.26 -21.91
N HIS A 285 7.91 1.03 -21.29
CA HIS A 285 8.08 2.46 -21.05
C HIS A 285 7.76 2.82 -19.60
N PRO A 286 8.45 3.84 -19.02
CA PRO A 286 8.07 4.39 -17.74
C PRO A 286 6.66 4.96 -17.77
N THR A 287 5.94 4.79 -16.66
CA THR A 287 4.68 5.47 -16.41
C THR A 287 4.95 6.83 -15.80
N LEU A 288 4.27 7.87 -16.30
CA LEU A 288 4.32 9.22 -15.75
C LEU A 288 3.21 9.39 -14.71
N SER A 289 3.56 9.85 -13.51
CA SER A 289 2.59 10.18 -12.48
C SER A 289 1.87 11.50 -12.79
N PRO A 290 0.69 11.76 -12.18
CA PRO A 290 0.03 13.06 -12.25
C PRO A 290 0.90 14.24 -11.77
N PHE A 291 1.95 13.97 -10.99
CA PHE A 291 2.89 14.96 -10.47
C PHE A 291 4.20 15.04 -11.28
N GLY A 292 4.27 14.39 -12.44
CA GLY A 292 5.42 14.51 -13.35
C GLY A 292 6.61 13.62 -13.01
N GLN A 293 6.43 12.60 -12.17
CA GLN A 293 7.48 11.64 -11.80
C GLN A 293 7.35 10.36 -12.62
N TYR A 294 8.46 9.87 -13.17
CA TYR A 294 8.53 8.62 -13.89
C TYR A 294 8.82 7.45 -12.95
N THR A 295 8.06 6.37 -13.14
CA THR A 295 8.28 5.07 -12.49
C THR A 295 8.28 3.96 -13.53
N LEU A 296 9.23 3.04 -13.47
CA LEU A 296 9.22 1.84 -14.31
C LEU A 296 8.51 0.70 -13.55
N LEU A 297 7.32 0.34 -14.03
CA LEU A 297 6.45 -0.64 -13.35
C LEU A 297 6.74 -2.07 -13.82
N PRO A 298 6.59 -3.07 -12.93
CA PRO A 298 6.67 -4.47 -13.34
C PRO A 298 5.49 -4.83 -14.26
N GLU A 299 5.74 -5.73 -15.21
CA GLU A 299 4.71 -6.52 -15.90
C GLU A 299 4.61 -7.92 -15.27
N GLN A 300 5.76 -8.49 -14.87
CA GLN A 300 5.84 -9.82 -14.27
C GLN A 300 6.81 -9.82 -13.10
N PHE A 301 6.46 -10.52 -12.03
CA PHE A 301 7.29 -10.66 -10.84
C PHE A 301 7.16 -12.05 -10.21
N GLU A 302 8.15 -12.41 -9.41
CA GLU A 302 8.24 -13.67 -8.70
C GLU A 302 8.46 -13.44 -7.21
N TRP A 303 7.79 -14.26 -6.40
CA TRP A 303 8.08 -14.45 -4.99
C TRP A 303 8.52 -15.88 -4.72
N LEU A 304 9.56 -16.01 -3.90
CA LEU A 304 10.00 -17.27 -3.31
C LEU A 304 9.99 -17.13 -1.80
N ILE A 305 9.42 -18.11 -1.11
CA ILE A 305 9.45 -18.25 0.35
C ILE A 305 10.19 -19.55 0.65
N TYR A 306 11.19 -19.48 1.52
CA TYR A 306 11.96 -20.65 1.95
C TYR A 306 11.52 -21.10 3.34
N ASP A 307 11.49 -22.43 3.56
CA ASP A 307 11.28 -23.00 4.89
C ASP A 307 12.56 -22.95 5.75
N ASN A 308 12.47 -23.44 6.98
CA ASN A 308 13.62 -23.49 7.89
C ASN A 308 14.75 -24.44 7.44
N ASN A 309 14.50 -25.30 6.44
CA ASN A 309 15.51 -26.20 5.85
C ASN A 309 16.19 -25.57 4.64
N GLY A 310 15.70 -24.42 4.16
CA GLY A 310 16.17 -23.75 2.96
C GLY A 310 15.52 -24.27 1.68
N ASP A 311 14.49 -25.12 1.79
CA ASP A 311 13.72 -25.60 0.64
C ASP A 311 12.64 -24.57 0.26
N VAL A 312 12.29 -24.49 -1.02
CA VAL A 312 11.23 -23.60 -1.49
C VAL A 312 9.89 -24.10 -0.95
N HIS A 313 9.32 -23.34 -0.02
CA HIS A 313 8.03 -23.61 0.59
C HIS A 313 6.85 -23.10 -0.24
N LEU A 314 7.04 -21.92 -0.84
CA LEU A 314 6.10 -21.30 -1.76
C LEU A 314 6.85 -20.64 -2.90
N LYS A 315 6.35 -20.86 -4.11
CA LYS A 315 6.77 -20.14 -5.31
C LYS A 315 5.54 -19.53 -5.97
N LEU A 316 5.64 -18.26 -6.34
CA LEU A 316 4.58 -17.54 -7.02
C LEU A 316 5.14 -16.75 -8.19
N MET A 317 4.57 -16.94 -9.39
CA MET A 317 4.81 -16.13 -10.57
C MET A 317 3.56 -15.33 -10.87
N ALA A 318 3.69 -14.01 -10.97
CA ALA A 318 2.60 -13.08 -11.16
C ALA A 318 2.73 -12.28 -12.46
N GLU A 319 1.58 -11.92 -13.01
CA GLU A 319 1.44 -11.08 -14.19
C GLU A 319 0.38 -10.00 -13.95
N ILE A 320 0.77 -8.75 -14.19
CA ILE A 320 -0.08 -7.56 -14.01
C ILE A 320 -0.74 -7.25 -15.36
N HIS A 321 -2.05 -7.43 -15.42
CA HIS A 321 -2.84 -7.26 -16.65
C HIS A 321 -3.56 -5.91 -16.73
N GLU A 322 -3.74 -5.26 -15.59
CA GLU A 322 -4.52 -4.03 -15.47
C GLU A 322 -3.63 -2.79 -15.54
N ASN A 323 -4.25 -1.66 -15.90
CA ASN A 323 -3.59 -0.36 -15.85
C ASN A 323 -3.40 0.08 -14.39
N PRO A 324 -2.15 0.19 -13.89
CA PRO A 324 -1.91 0.52 -12.50
C PRO A 324 -2.44 1.91 -12.11
N LYS A 325 -2.97 2.04 -10.90
CA LYS A 325 -3.60 3.25 -10.35
C LYS A 325 -2.67 3.97 -9.39
N PHE A 326 -2.29 5.20 -9.74
CA PHE A 326 -1.40 6.04 -8.94
C PHE A 326 -2.11 6.59 -7.70
N GLY A 327 -1.56 6.39 -6.50
CA GLY A 327 -2.18 6.97 -5.30
C GLY A 327 -1.81 6.29 -3.99
N HIS A 328 -1.14 5.14 -4.06
CA HIS A 328 -0.44 4.57 -2.91
C HIS A 328 0.88 5.32 -2.71
N GLY A 329 0.82 6.48 -2.03
CA GLY A 329 1.98 7.37 -1.92
C GLY A 329 2.42 7.89 -3.29
N LEU A 330 3.72 7.78 -3.57
CA LEU A 330 4.28 8.09 -4.90
C LEU A 330 4.28 6.88 -5.86
N GLY A 331 3.59 5.79 -5.50
CA GLY A 331 3.50 4.59 -6.32
C GLY A 331 2.10 4.26 -6.79
N TYR A 332 1.96 3.01 -7.21
CA TYR A 332 0.83 2.49 -7.96
C TYR A 332 0.22 1.27 -7.27
N SER A 333 -1.04 1.03 -7.55
CA SER A 333 -1.75 -0.18 -7.16
C SER A 333 -2.38 -0.86 -8.37
N ALA A 334 -2.47 -2.19 -8.37
CA ALA A 334 -3.05 -2.96 -9.47
C ALA A 334 -3.55 -4.33 -9.02
N GLY A 335 -4.47 -4.92 -9.77
CA GLY A 335 -4.71 -6.36 -9.74
C GLY A 335 -3.65 -7.11 -10.53
N PHE A 336 -3.42 -8.36 -10.16
CA PHE A 336 -2.59 -9.28 -10.92
C PHE A 336 -3.16 -10.70 -10.87
N SER A 337 -2.79 -11.52 -11.84
CA SER A 337 -3.01 -12.96 -11.80
C SER A 337 -1.73 -13.68 -11.40
N TYR A 338 -1.85 -14.85 -10.77
CA TYR A 338 -0.68 -15.65 -10.41
C TYR A 338 -0.88 -17.14 -10.65
N GLN A 339 0.26 -17.84 -10.78
CA GLN A 339 0.38 -19.28 -10.73
C GLN A 339 1.59 -19.65 -9.88
N GLY A 340 1.55 -20.82 -9.24
CA GLY A 340 2.61 -21.20 -8.32
C GLY A 340 2.42 -22.56 -7.68
N GLU A 341 3.21 -22.78 -6.64
CA GLU A 341 3.18 -23.97 -5.81
C GLU A 341 3.30 -23.56 -4.34
N TYR A 342 2.47 -24.15 -3.50
CA TYR A 342 2.49 -23.98 -2.04
C TYR A 342 2.45 -25.35 -1.38
N ALA A 343 3.48 -25.68 -0.59
CA ALA A 343 3.60 -26.96 0.11
C ALA A 343 3.35 -28.20 -0.79
N GLY A 344 3.88 -28.19 -2.02
CA GLY A 344 3.70 -29.29 -2.98
C GLY A 344 2.41 -29.23 -3.81
N THR A 345 1.54 -28.25 -3.56
CA THR A 345 0.23 -28.12 -4.23
C THR A 345 0.25 -26.95 -5.20
N LEU A 346 -0.20 -27.19 -6.43
CA LEU A 346 -0.36 -26.13 -7.42
C LEU A 346 -1.44 -25.14 -6.98
N ILE A 347 -1.12 -23.84 -7.08
CA ILE A 347 -2.02 -22.74 -6.75
C ILE A 347 -2.09 -21.74 -7.91
N SER A 348 -3.23 -21.09 -8.06
CA SER A 348 -3.42 -20.00 -9.01
C SER A 348 -4.61 -19.15 -8.61
N GLY A 349 -4.59 -17.87 -8.95
CA GLY A 349 -5.69 -16.96 -8.63
C GLY A 349 -5.38 -15.53 -8.99
N LYS A 350 -6.04 -14.61 -8.30
CA LYS A 350 -5.84 -13.17 -8.41
C LYS A 350 -5.32 -12.59 -7.10
N GLY A 351 -4.73 -11.40 -7.16
CA GLY A 351 -4.24 -10.69 -6.00
C GLY A 351 -4.16 -9.20 -6.22
N TYR A 352 -3.97 -8.48 -5.11
CA TYR A 352 -3.78 -7.04 -5.08
C TYR A 352 -2.30 -6.70 -4.87
N LEU A 353 -1.80 -5.73 -5.63
CA LEU A 353 -0.44 -5.23 -5.59
C LEU A 353 -0.40 -3.74 -5.22
N GLU A 354 0.55 -3.37 -4.37
CA GLU A 354 1.10 -2.02 -4.25
C GLU A 354 2.57 -2.05 -4.66
N TYR A 355 2.97 -1.05 -5.44
CA TYR A 355 4.33 -0.91 -5.95
C TYR A 355 4.77 0.55 -5.93
N VAL A 356 5.78 0.85 -5.12
CA VAL A 356 6.44 2.16 -5.06
C VAL A 356 7.92 1.97 -5.33
N ASP A 357 8.44 2.71 -6.30
CA ASP A 357 9.88 2.74 -6.62
C ASP A 357 10.28 4.18 -6.99
N VAL A 358 10.75 4.92 -5.99
CA VAL A 358 11.22 6.30 -6.15
C VAL A 358 12.69 6.29 -6.54
N VAL A 359 12.94 6.67 -7.78
CA VAL A 359 14.27 6.61 -8.42
C VAL A 359 14.77 7.99 -8.81
N ASP A 360 16.07 8.10 -9.10
CA ASP A 360 16.63 9.31 -9.72
C ASP A 360 15.99 9.53 -11.11
N GLN A 361 15.33 10.67 -11.26
CA GLN A 361 14.55 11.01 -12.45
C GLN A 361 15.44 11.28 -13.68
N ASN A 362 16.70 11.68 -13.48
CA ASN A 362 17.63 11.87 -14.60
C ASN A 362 18.07 10.52 -15.18
N GLU A 363 18.35 9.54 -14.31
CA GLU A 363 18.82 8.21 -14.73
C GLU A 363 17.76 7.47 -15.55
N ILE A 364 16.49 7.54 -15.13
CA ILE A 364 15.39 6.94 -15.90
C ILE A 364 15.22 7.66 -17.25
N LEU A 365 15.23 8.99 -17.28
CA LEU A 365 15.09 9.76 -18.52
C LEU A 365 16.24 9.53 -19.49
N GLU A 366 17.49 9.55 -19.02
CA GLU A 366 18.67 9.33 -19.85
C GLU A 366 18.59 7.97 -20.56
N LYS A 367 18.23 6.90 -19.83
CA LYS A 367 18.10 5.57 -20.41
C LYS A 367 17.08 5.53 -21.56
N PHE A 368 15.88 6.08 -21.35
CA PHE A 368 14.82 6.01 -22.36
C PHE A 368 14.98 7.05 -23.51
N CYS A 369 15.68 8.16 -23.28
CA CYS A 369 16.13 9.07 -24.35
C CYS A 369 17.20 8.41 -25.25
N ILE A 370 18.12 7.64 -24.67
CA ILE A 370 19.14 6.89 -25.42
C ILE A 370 18.48 5.78 -26.25
N GLU A 371 17.55 5.01 -25.69
CA GLU A 371 16.87 3.93 -26.41
C GLU A 371 15.96 4.43 -27.55
N SER A 372 15.31 5.59 -27.39
CA SER A 372 14.53 6.22 -28.47
C SER A 372 15.39 6.79 -29.60
N SER A 373 16.55 7.37 -29.28
CA SER A 373 17.50 7.87 -30.30
C SER A 373 18.24 6.78 -31.08
N GLN A 374 18.36 5.57 -30.52
CA GLN A 374 18.92 4.39 -31.19
C GLN A 374 17.90 3.60 -32.03
N GLY A 375 16.65 4.07 -32.15
CA GLY A 375 15.61 3.41 -32.93
C GLY A 375 15.10 2.10 -32.32
N LEU A 376 15.39 1.85 -31.04
CA LEU A 376 14.96 0.66 -30.30
C LEU A 376 13.59 0.84 -29.64
N LEU A 377 13.08 2.07 -29.56
CA LEU A 377 11.76 2.40 -29.03
C LEU A 377 11.07 3.50 -29.87
N THR A 378 9.81 3.27 -30.23
CA THR A 378 8.94 4.32 -30.81
C THR A 378 8.56 5.34 -29.73
N PRO A 379 8.62 6.66 -30.01
CA PRO A 379 8.24 7.67 -29.04
C PRO A 379 6.74 7.59 -28.71
N PRO A 380 6.33 7.84 -27.45
CA PRO A 380 4.92 7.78 -27.06
C PRO A 380 4.14 8.89 -27.76
N SER A 381 2.98 8.53 -28.33
CA SER A 381 2.03 9.49 -28.87
C SER A 381 1.45 10.32 -27.72
N THR A 382 1.67 11.63 -27.75
CA THR A 382 1.03 12.58 -26.85
C THR A 382 -0.47 12.60 -27.09
N GLN A 383 -1.25 11.82 -26.35
CA GLN A 383 -2.68 12.07 -26.20
C GLN A 383 -2.85 13.14 -25.12
N THR A 384 -3.10 14.36 -25.57
CA THR A 384 -3.51 15.48 -24.72
C THR A 384 -4.95 15.27 -24.25
N SER A 385 -5.11 14.73 -23.05
CA SER A 385 -6.39 14.78 -22.32
C SER A 385 -6.44 16.08 -21.53
N SER A 386 -7.05 17.12 -22.11
CA SER A 386 -7.41 18.33 -21.38
C SER A 386 -8.59 18.03 -20.47
N THR A 387 -8.35 17.91 -19.17
CA THR A 387 -9.42 18.05 -18.16
C THR A 387 -8.99 19.11 -17.17
N ILE A 388 -9.62 20.28 -17.32
CA ILE A 388 -9.49 21.43 -16.44
C ILE A 388 -10.15 21.04 -15.11
N ILE A 389 -9.37 21.04 -14.03
CA ILE A 389 -9.87 20.91 -12.66
C ILE A 389 -10.20 22.33 -12.16
N HIS A 390 -11.46 22.53 -11.76
CA HIS A 390 -11.92 23.63 -10.91
C HIS A 390 -12.45 23.05 -9.61
#